data_AF-V6LSW1-F1
#
_entry.id   AF-V6LSW1-F1
#
_cell.length_a   1.000
_cell.length_b   1.000
_cell.length_c   1.000
_cell.angle_alpha   90.00
_cell.angle_beta   90.00
_cell.angle_gamma   90.00
#
_symmetry.space_group_name_H-M   'P 1'
#
loop_
_entity.id
_entity.type
_entity.pdbx_description
1 polymer ?
#
loop_
_entity_poly.entity_id
_entity_poly.type
_entity_poly.pdbx_seq_one_letter_code
_entity_poly.pdbx_strand_id
1 'polypeptide(L)'
;MKQHQIHLYAAFQLAIPIFLFLLLLTIQALPCDPAQKRQKFTCRPSDCALCPFAACEYSPKRQKFACKCGNSSGKFCEICPENALFDAIFGCFVAENCGRGRFNVRKGRCECDNGYGGKGCAQCSRGFEMVDLEGRQEGWACFESVRCEIGFRKVISGNQLVCELNACENGVVWGDFCVVGN
;
A
#
# COMPACT_ATOMS: atom_id res chain seq x y z
N MET A 1 71.87 11.90 -61.73
CA MET A 1 70.76 11.06 -61.22
C MET A 1 70.17 11.61 -59.90
N LYS A 2 69.83 12.90 -59.79
CA LYS A 2 69.24 13.49 -58.55
C LYS A 2 67.91 14.22 -58.75
N GLN A 3 67.48 14.43 -60.00
CA GLN A 3 66.32 15.29 -60.30
C GLN A 3 64.98 14.54 -60.30
N HIS A 4 64.99 13.20 -60.45
CA HIS A 4 63.75 12.40 -60.36
C HIS A 4 63.29 12.09 -58.93
N GLN A 5 64.15 12.25 -57.91
CA GLN A 5 63.78 11.98 -56.52
C GLN A 5 62.98 13.13 -55.87
N ILE A 6 63.12 14.36 -56.35
CA ILE A 6 62.47 15.54 -55.72
C ILE A 6 60.97 15.60 -56.07
N HIS A 7 60.58 15.15 -57.27
CA HIS A 7 59.17 15.14 -57.68
C HIS A 7 58.33 14.08 -56.96
N LEU A 8 58.94 12.98 -56.50
CA LEU A 8 58.22 11.95 -55.72
C LEU A 8 57.89 12.43 -54.30
N TYR A 9 58.77 13.21 -53.67
CA TYR A 9 58.53 13.70 -52.31
C TYR A 9 57.43 14.77 -52.25
N ALA A 10 57.33 15.64 -53.25
CA ALA A 10 56.27 16.66 -53.31
C ALA A 10 54.87 16.05 -53.50
N ALA A 11 54.76 14.97 -54.27
CA ALA A 11 53.49 14.26 -54.47
C ALA A 11 53.01 13.54 -53.18
N PHE A 12 53.94 13.05 -52.36
CA PHE A 12 53.60 12.31 -51.14
C PHE A 12 53.11 13.20 -50.00
N GLN A 13 53.62 14.44 -49.89
CA GLN A 13 53.19 15.38 -48.83
C GLN A 13 51.76 15.90 -49.02
N LEU A 14 51.25 15.96 -50.25
CA LEU A 14 49.86 16.35 -50.51
C LEU A 14 48.87 15.18 -50.38
N ALA A 15 49.32 13.95 -50.59
CA ALA A 15 48.44 12.77 -50.54
C ALA A 15 48.00 12.41 -49.11
N ILE A 16 48.86 12.60 -48.11
CA ILE A 16 48.59 12.24 -46.70
C ILE A 16 47.43 13.05 -46.09
N PRO A 17 47.38 14.40 -46.17
CA PRO A 17 46.26 15.14 -45.60
C PRO A 17 44.94 14.88 -46.34
N ILE A 18 44.97 14.63 -47.64
CA ILE A 18 43.78 14.26 -48.43
C ILE A 18 43.26 12.89 -47.99
N PHE A 19 44.15 11.91 -47.79
CA PHE A 19 43.76 10.59 -47.32
C PHE A 19 43.21 10.63 -45.89
N LEU A 20 43.80 11.42 -44.99
CA LEU A 20 43.27 11.64 -43.63
C LEU A 20 41.92 12.35 -43.64
N PHE A 21 41.72 13.34 -44.51
CA PHE A 21 40.44 14.04 -44.64
C PHE A 21 39.35 13.13 -45.20
N LEU A 22 39.67 12.29 -46.19
CA LEU A 22 38.77 11.25 -46.71
C LEU A 22 38.45 10.17 -45.66
N LEU A 23 39.42 9.80 -44.81
CA LEU A 23 39.21 8.85 -43.72
C LEU A 23 38.34 9.45 -42.59
N LEU A 24 38.48 10.75 -42.31
CA LEU A 24 37.58 11.45 -41.36
C LEU A 24 36.16 11.58 -41.92
N LEU A 25 36.00 11.79 -43.23
CA LEU A 25 34.71 11.80 -43.90
C LEU A 25 34.00 10.44 -43.85
N THR A 26 34.72 9.32 -43.86
CA THR A 26 34.10 7.99 -43.74
C THR A 26 33.72 7.61 -42.32
N ILE A 27 34.40 8.14 -41.28
CA ILE A 27 34.07 7.85 -39.88
C ILE A 27 32.85 8.64 -39.39
N GLN A 28 32.54 9.81 -39.97
CA GLN A 28 31.30 10.56 -39.64
C GLN A 28 30.03 9.99 -40.31
N ALA A 29 30.17 8.94 -41.12
CA ALA A 29 29.07 8.25 -41.77
C ALA A 29 28.95 6.80 -41.28
N LEU A 30 29.19 6.53 -39.98
CA LEU A 30 28.58 5.35 -39.35
C LEU A 30 27.08 5.49 -39.58
N PRO A 31 26.47 4.65 -40.43
CA PRO A 31 25.04 4.72 -40.61
C PRO A 31 24.44 4.39 -39.25
N CYS A 32 23.78 5.36 -38.62
CA CYS A 32 22.68 5.03 -37.73
C CYS A 32 21.79 4.12 -38.55
N ASP A 33 21.77 2.83 -38.21
CA ASP A 33 21.03 1.81 -38.92
C ASP A 33 19.61 2.34 -39.19
N PRO A 34 19.25 2.63 -40.47
CA PRO A 34 17.95 3.17 -40.79
C PRO A 34 16.81 2.19 -40.45
N ALA A 35 17.13 0.92 -40.12
CA ALA A 35 16.17 -0.01 -39.53
C ALA A 35 15.62 0.47 -38.17
N GLN A 36 16.35 1.28 -37.40
CA GLN A 36 15.82 1.87 -36.15
C GLN A 36 14.90 3.07 -36.39
N LYS A 37 15.00 3.76 -37.54
CA LYS A 37 14.08 4.86 -37.89
C LYS A 37 12.70 4.38 -38.38
N ARG A 38 12.51 3.07 -38.56
CA ARG A 38 11.25 2.45 -38.99
C ARG A 38 10.72 1.36 -38.06
N GLN A 39 11.27 1.21 -36.86
CA GLN A 39 10.39 0.80 -35.78
C GLN A 39 9.55 2.03 -35.44
N LYS A 40 8.50 2.27 -36.24
CA LYS A 40 7.25 2.74 -35.68
C LYS A 40 6.98 1.74 -34.56
N PHE A 41 7.47 2.01 -33.36
CA PHE A 41 6.89 1.45 -32.17
C PHE A 41 5.43 1.83 -32.33
N THR A 42 4.62 0.86 -32.74
CA THR A 42 3.18 1.00 -32.69
C THR A 42 2.88 0.99 -31.21
N CYS A 43 3.16 2.12 -30.55
CA CYS A 43 2.72 2.45 -29.22
C CYS A 43 1.20 2.42 -29.34
N ARG A 44 0.59 1.27 -29.10
CA ARG A 44 -0.86 1.23 -29.09
C ARG A 44 -1.26 1.83 -27.76
N PRO A 45 -2.24 2.76 -27.73
CA PRO A 45 -2.83 3.21 -26.48
C PRO A 45 -3.27 2.06 -25.56
N SER A 46 -3.54 0.87 -26.13
CA SER A 46 -3.83 -0.38 -25.41
C SER A 46 -2.69 -0.86 -24.51
N ASP A 47 -1.43 -0.53 -24.81
CA ASP A 47 -0.29 -0.93 -23.99
C ASP A 47 -0.28 -0.17 -22.65
N CYS A 48 -0.89 1.02 -22.61
CA CYS A 48 -1.12 1.81 -21.40
C CYS A 48 -2.50 1.55 -20.75
N ALA A 49 -3.42 0.87 -21.44
CA ALA A 49 -4.73 0.53 -20.89
C ALA A 49 -4.65 -0.44 -19.69
N LEU A 50 -3.49 -1.08 -19.49
CA LEU A 50 -3.22 -1.99 -18.40
C LEU A 50 -2.69 -1.30 -17.13
N CYS A 51 -2.62 0.04 -17.11
CA CYS A 51 -2.25 0.84 -15.94
C CYS A 51 -3.48 1.59 -15.37
N PRO A 52 -4.50 0.89 -14.84
CA PRO A 52 -5.76 1.52 -14.45
C PRO A 52 -5.62 2.59 -13.35
N PHE A 53 -4.56 2.49 -12.52
CA PHE A 53 -4.34 3.35 -11.36
C PHE A 53 -2.97 4.06 -11.35
N ALA A 54 -2.28 4.08 -12.50
CA ALA A 54 -0.92 4.57 -12.60
C ALA A 54 -0.67 5.30 -13.91
N ALA A 55 0.24 6.28 -13.87
CA ALA A 55 0.70 6.91 -15.09
C ALA A 55 1.49 5.89 -15.94
N CYS A 56 1.36 5.95 -17.25
CA CYS A 56 2.12 5.11 -18.16
C CYS A 56 3.40 5.85 -18.57
N GLU A 57 4.57 5.25 -18.36
CA GLU A 57 5.86 5.84 -18.72
C GLU A 57 6.61 4.94 -19.71
N TYR A 58 7.20 5.53 -20.74
CA TYR A 58 8.04 4.80 -21.68
C TYR A 58 9.43 4.56 -21.07
N SER A 59 9.87 3.30 -21.01
CA SER A 59 11.21 2.93 -20.55
C SER A 59 12.15 2.76 -21.75
N PRO A 60 13.09 3.70 -22.01
CA PRO A 60 14.00 3.60 -23.15
C PRO A 60 14.93 2.39 -23.06
N LYS A 61 15.33 2.04 -21.83
CA LYS A 61 16.21 0.89 -21.54
C LYS A 61 15.56 -0.45 -21.87
N ARG A 62 14.24 -0.56 -21.73
CA ARG A 62 13.49 -1.79 -21.97
C ARG A 62 12.67 -1.76 -23.27
N GLN A 63 12.75 -0.64 -24.01
CA GLN A 63 12.01 -0.36 -25.24
C GLN A 63 10.51 -0.70 -25.12
N LYS A 64 9.89 -0.40 -23.97
CA LYS A 64 8.48 -0.72 -23.67
C LYS A 64 7.86 0.30 -22.72
N PHE A 65 6.54 0.42 -22.79
CA PHE A 65 5.76 1.12 -21.77
C PHE A 65 5.66 0.30 -20.49
N ALA A 66 5.72 0.98 -19.35
CA ALA A 66 5.53 0.41 -18.03
C ALA A 66 4.68 1.35 -17.17
N CYS A 67 3.95 0.78 -16.23
CA CYS A 67 3.20 1.58 -15.27
C CYS A 67 4.15 2.24 -14.25
N LYS A 68 3.91 3.50 -13.95
CA LYS A 68 4.61 4.28 -12.93
C LYS A 68 3.84 4.18 -11.61
N CYS A 69 4.25 3.22 -10.80
CA CYS A 69 3.44 2.72 -9.70
C CYS A 69 3.46 3.53 -8.39
N GLY A 70 4.19 4.64 -8.29
CA GLY A 70 4.27 5.41 -7.05
C GLY A 70 4.75 4.54 -5.88
N ASN A 71 3.91 4.40 -4.85
CA ASN A 71 4.18 3.56 -3.67
C ASN A 71 3.81 2.07 -3.86
N SER A 72 3.17 1.72 -4.98
CA SER A 72 2.87 0.34 -5.36
C SER A 72 3.99 -0.25 -6.21
N SER A 73 3.95 -1.56 -6.42
CA SER A 73 4.87 -2.30 -7.30
C SER A 73 4.11 -3.34 -8.14
N GLY A 74 4.82 -4.11 -8.95
CA GLY A 74 4.22 -5.05 -9.90
C GLY A 74 4.23 -4.52 -11.34
N LYS A 75 3.76 -5.35 -12.27
CA LYS A 75 3.75 -5.00 -13.71
C LYS A 75 2.68 -3.96 -14.02
N PHE A 76 1.61 -3.97 -13.25
CA PHE A 76 0.39 -3.18 -13.39
C PHE A 76 0.07 -2.38 -12.11
N CYS A 77 1.04 -2.24 -11.20
CA CYS A 77 0.91 -1.56 -9.91
C CYS A 77 -0.08 -2.24 -8.94
N GLU A 78 -0.21 -3.56 -9.07
CA GLU A 78 -1.13 -4.42 -8.33
C GLU A 78 -0.61 -4.82 -6.93
N ILE A 79 0.68 -4.65 -6.68
CA ILE A 79 1.31 -5.02 -5.41
C ILE A 79 1.38 -3.77 -4.52
N CYS A 80 0.69 -3.81 -3.39
CA CYS A 80 0.65 -2.68 -2.46
C CYS A 80 1.82 -2.70 -1.46
N PRO A 81 2.18 -1.54 -0.87
CA PRO A 81 3.13 -1.47 0.22
C PRO A 81 2.63 -2.25 1.45
N GLU A 82 3.54 -2.56 2.39
CA GLU A 82 3.17 -3.28 3.61
C GLU A 82 2.03 -2.55 4.36
N ASN A 83 1.05 -3.33 4.85
CA ASN A 83 -0.19 -2.86 5.49
C ASN A 83 -1.20 -2.15 4.55
N ALA A 84 -0.99 -2.20 3.24
CA ALA A 84 -1.99 -1.78 2.26
C ALA A 84 -2.62 -2.97 1.53
N LEU A 85 -3.89 -2.83 1.18
CA LEU A 85 -4.66 -3.79 0.41
C LEU A 85 -4.87 -3.25 -1.01
N PHE A 86 -4.97 -4.16 -1.98
CA PHE A 86 -5.28 -3.82 -3.37
C PHE A 86 -6.77 -3.98 -3.65
N ASP A 87 -7.37 -2.98 -4.28
CA ASP A 87 -8.72 -3.05 -4.85
C ASP A 87 -8.69 -2.73 -6.34
N ALA A 88 -9.43 -3.50 -7.13
CA ALA A 88 -9.44 -3.41 -8.59
C ALA A 88 -10.17 -2.17 -9.13
N ILE A 89 -10.76 -1.33 -8.28
CA ILE A 89 -11.44 -0.07 -8.63
C ILE A 89 -10.70 1.13 -8.04
N PHE A 90 -10.12 0.98 -6.84
CA PHE A 90 -9.50 2.10 -6.11
C PHE A 90 -7.97 2.02 -6.01
N GLY A 91 -7.35 0.93 -6.47
CA GLY A 91 -5.91 0.71 -6.36
C GLY A 91 -5.50 0.32 -4.94
N CYS A 92 -4.27 0.69 -4.56
CA CYS A 92 -3.74 0.40 -3.23
C CYS A 92 -4.23 1.40 -2.18
N PHE A 93 -4.73 0.88 -1.05
CA PHE A 93 -5.15 1.69 0.07
C PHE A 93 -4.66 1.08 1.39
N VAL A 94 -4.30 1.92 2.36
CA VAL A 94 -3.94 1.46 3.71
C VAL A 94 -5.22 1.02 4.40
N ALA A 95 -5.32 -0.26 4.74
CA ALA A 95 -6.43 -0.74 5.54
C ALA A 95 -6.24 -0.20 6.96
N GLU A 96 -7.17 0.63 7.43
CA GLU A 96 -7.21 0.93 8.86
C GLU A 96 -7.47 -0.37 9.61
N ASN A 97 -6.73 -0.62 10.70
CA ASN A 97 -7.00 -1.75 11.56
C ASN A 97 -8.37 -1.56 12.22
N CYS A 98 -9.37 -2.25 11.68
CA CYS A 98 -10.73 -2.28 12.23
C CYS A 98 -10.75 -3.35 13.32
N GLY A 99 -10.32 -2.99 14.53
CA GLY A 99 -10.12 -3.95 15.62
C GLY A 99 -11.32 -4.89 15.79
N ARG A 100 -12.51 -4.32 16.01
CA ARG A 100 -13.79 -5.04 16.14
C ARG A 100 -14.76 -4.68 15.03
N GLY A 101 -14.42 -5.11 13.82
CA GLY A 101 -15.24 -4.89 12.64
C GLY A 101 -14.54 -5.29 11.36
N ARG A 102 -14.99 -4.73 10.24
CA ARG A 102 -14.44 -5.00 8.91
C ARG A 102 -14.16 -3.71 8.17
N PHE A 103 -13.02 -3.63 7.48
CA PHE A 103 -12.75 -2.48 6.63
C PHE A 103 -13.60 -2.55 5.37
N ASN A 104 -14.46 -1.55 5.15
CA ASN A 104 -15.23 -1.43 3.93
C ASN A 104 -14.44 -0.60 2.91
N VAL A 105 -13.83 -1.29 1.95
CA VAL A 105 -13.01 -0.71 0.90
C VAL A 105 -13.74 0.37 0.10
N ARG A 106 -15.01 0.12 -0.24
CA ARG A 106 -15.82 1.06 -1.05
C ARG A 106 -16.12 2.36 -0.32
N LYS A 107 -16.24 2.30 1.01
CA LYS A 107 -16.51 3.48 1.86
C LYS A 107 -15.23 4.08 2.45
N GLY A 108 -14.07 3.44 2.26
CA GLY A 108 -12.79 3.85 2.83
C GLY A 108 -12.81 3.95 4.37
N ARG A 109 -13.64 3.15 5.04
CA ARG A 109 -13.80 3.22 6.51
C ARG A 109 -14.17 1.86 7.11
N CYS A 110 -13.94 1.71 8.41
CA CYS A 110 -14.39 0.55 9.16
C CYS A 110 -15.92 0.52 9.31
N GLU A 111 -16.48 -0.68 9.14
CA GLU A 111 -17.83 -1.05 9.56
C GLU A 111 -17.69 -1.87 10.85
N CYS A 112 -18.06 -1.26 11.97
CA CYS A 112 -17.85 -1.84 13.30
C CYS A 112 -18.93 -2.87 13.65
N ASP A 113 -18.52 -3.87 14.43
CA ASP A 113 -19.44 -4.84 15.02
C ASP A 113 -20.36 -4.17 16.05
N ASN A 114 -21.46 -4.83 16.41
CA ASN A 114 -22.43 -4.26 17.35
C ASN A 114 -21.76 -3.91 18.69
N GLY A 115 -22.08 -2.73 19.22
CA GLY A 115 -21.48 -2.23 20.46
C GLY A 115 -20.13 -1.52 20.29
N TYR A 116 -19.51 -1.57 19.10
CA TYR A 116 -18.24 -0.91 18.82
C TYR A 116 -18.44 0.31 17.90
N GLY A 117 -17.52 1.27 18.01
CA GLY A 117 -17.58 2.53 17.28
C GLY A 117 -16.26 3.30 17.32
N GLY A 118 -16.31 4.54 16.82
CA GLY A 118 -15.13 5.39 16.69
C GLY A 118 -14.21 4.98 15.52
N LYS A 119 -13.04 5.64 15.45
CA LYS A 119 -12.03 5.33 14.43
C LYS A 119 -11.47 3.93 14.69
N GLY A 120 -11.40 3.09 13.65
CA GLY A 120 -10.88 1.72 13.76
C GLY A 120 -11.69 0.78 14.66
N CYS A 121 -12.93 1.14 15.04
CA CYS A 121 -13.75 0.36 15.97
C CYS A 121 -13.08 0.14 17.34
N ALA A 122 -12.26 1.10 17.78
CA ALA A 122 -11.46 1.02 19.00
C ALA A 122 -12.18 1.55 20.26
N GLN A 123 -13.46 1.87 20.17
CA GLN A 123 -14.25 2.43 21.27
C GLN A 123 -15.62 1.75 21.34
N CYS A 124 -16.32 1.85 22.46
CA CYS A 124 -17.71 1.42 22.54
C CYS A 124 -18.65 2.46 21.94
N SER A 125 -19.69 1.99 21.27
CA SER A 125 -20.75 2.85 20.75
C SER A 125 -21.61 3.40 21.89
N ARG A 126 -22.41 4.44 21.61
CA ARG A 126 -23.30 5.04 22.60
C ARG A 126 -24.27 3.97 23.14
N GLY A 127 -24.37 3.87 24.46
CA GLY A 127 -25.20 2.86 25.14
C GLY A 127 -24.47 1.56 25.45
N PHE A 128 -23.18 1.48 25.14
CA PHE A 128 -22.31 0.38 25.51
C PHE A 128 -21.20 0.85 26.44
N GLU A 129 -20.73 -0.04 27.30
CA GLU A 129 -19.62 0.19 28.21
C GLU A 129 -18.48 -0.79 27.94
N MET A 130 -17.25 -0.29 28.12
CA MET A 130 -16.04 -1.09 27.97
C MET A 130 -15.80 -1.87 29.26
N VAL A 131 -15.64 -3.19 29.12
CA VAL A 131 -15.38 -4.09 30.23
C VAL A 131 -14.07 -4.82 29.95
N ASP A 132 -13.16 -4.77 30.92
CA ASP A 132 -11.93 -5.55 30.88
C ASP A 132 -12.27 -7.03 31.09
N LEU A 133 -11.71 -7.89 30.24
CA LEU A 133 -11.95 -9.32 30.25
C LEU A 133 -10.70 -10.03 30.77
N GLU A 134 -10.24 -9.65 31.97
CA GLU A 134 -9.03 -10.20 32.60
C GLU A 134 -8.95 -11.72 32.42
N GLY A 135 -7.84 -12.19 31.82
CA GLY A 135 -7.60 -13.61 31.55
C GLY A 135 -8.21 -14.18 30.26
N ARG A 136 -8.91 -13.38 29.44
CA ARG A 136 -9.33 -13.77 28.08
C ARG A 136 -8.34 -13.25 27.04
N GLN A 137 -8.25 -13.92 25.87
CA GLN A 137 -7.36 -13.51 24.76
C GLN A 137 -7.63 -12.09 24.24
N GLU A 138 -8.81 -11.57 24.54
CA GLU A 138 -9.28 -10.26 24.11
C GLU A 138 -9.32 -9.37 25.36
N GLY A 139 -8.31 -8.53 25.57
CA GLY A 139 -8.14 -7.77 26.82
C GLY A 139 -9.27 -6.79 27.18
N TRP A 140 -10.31 -6.63 26.35
CA TRP A 140 -11.54 -5.91 26.67
C TRP A 140 -12.63 -6.20 25.61
N ALA A 141 -13.89 -5.93 25.97
CA ALA A 141 -15.03 -5.95 25.06
C ALA A 141 -16.08 -4.88 25.41
N CYS A 142 -16.98 -4.59 24.47
CA CYS A 142 -18.11 -3.69 24.69
C CYS A 142 -19.39 -4.47 24.97
N PHE A 143 -20.08 -4.11 26.04
CA PHE A 143 -21.37 -4.68 26.43
C PHE A 143 -22.43 -3.59 26.55
N GLU A 144 -23.69 -3.93 26.30
CA GLU A 144 -24.79 -2.98 26.48
C GLU A 144 -24.84 -2.51 27.94
N SER A 145 -24.91 -1.19 28.13
CA SER A 145 -24.84 -0.60 29.46
C SER A 145 -26.07 -0.95 30.27
N VAL A 146 -25.86 -1.59 31.42
CA VAL A 146 -26.93 -1.91 32.37
C VAL A 146 -26.83 -0.99 33.59
N ARG A 147 -27.95 -0.55 34.14
CA ARG A 147 -27.99 0.13 35.44
C ARG A 147 -28.42 -0.86 36.50
N CYS A 148 -27.54 -1.10 37.46
CA CYS A 148 -27.86 -1.94 38.62
C CYS A 148 -28.36 -1.07 39.77
N GLU A 149 -29.31 -1.60 40.52
CA GLU A 149 -29.77 -0.98 41.76
C GLU A 149 -28.70 -1.07 42.85
N ILE A 150 -28.88 -0.28 43.92
CA ILE A 150 -28.00 -0.34 45.09
C ILE A 150 -28.04 -1.77 45.66
N GLY A 151 -26.87 -2.34 45.96
CA GLY A 151 -26.74 -3.72 46.44
C GLY A 151 -26.45 -4.74 45.35
N PHE A 152 -26.52 -4.37 44.07
CA PHE A 152 -26.16 -5.22 42.94
C PHE A 152 -24.84 -4.77 42.30
N ARG A 153 -24.07 -5.73 41.78
CA ARG A 153 -22.89 -5.50 40.95
C ARG A 153 -23.11 -5.96 39.52
N LYS A 154 -22.42 -5.31 38.59
CA LYS A 154 -22.35 -5.75 37.20
C LYS A 154 -21.42 -6.95 37.10
N VAL A 155 -21.89 -8.03 36.49
CA VAL A 155 -21.06 -9.18 36.14
C VAL A 155 -21.31 -9.60 34.70
N ILE A 156 -20.37 -10.35 34.13
CA ILE A 156 -20.47 -10.88 32.78
C ILE A 156 -21.07 -12.29 32.85
N SER A 157 -22.26 -12.46 32.29
CA SER A 157 -22.91 -13.76 32.16
C SER A 157 -23.11 -14.08 30.68
N GLY A 158 -22.32 -15.03 30.17
CA GLY A 158 -22.26 -15.33 28.74
C GLY A 158 -21.78 -14.12 27.92
N ASN A 159 -22.66 -13.59 27.06
CA ASN A 159 -22.39 -12.45 26.17
C ASN A 159 -23.11 -11.17 26.62
N GLN A 160 -23.53 -11.09 27.89
CA GLN A 160 -24.26 -9.95 28.42
C GLN A 160 -23.69 -9.49 29.76
N LEU A 161 -23.85 -8.21 30.04
CA LEU A 161 -23.75 -7.69 31.39
C LEU A 161 -25.08 -7.92 32.11
N VAL A 162 -25.01 -8.43 33.32
CA VAL A 162 -26.18 -8.63 34.19
C VAL A 162 -25.89 -8.06 35.57
N CYS A 163 -26.95 -7.72 36.29
CA CYS A 163 -26.86 -7.29 37.67
C CYS A 163 -27.05 -8.50 38.57
N GLU A 164 -26.02 -8.84 39.34
CA GLU A 164 -26.08 -9.87 40.37
C GLU A 164 -26.03 -9.22 41.74
N LEU A 165 -26.77 -9.79 42.69
CA LEU A 165 -26.73 -9.35 44.08
C LEU A 165 -25.27 -9.45 44.57
N ASN A 166 -24.77 -8.43 45.26
CA ASN A 166 -23.47 -8.54 45.90
C ASN A 166 -23.54 -9.69 46.91
N ALA A 167 -22.94 -10.83 46.55
CA ALA A 167 -22.69 -11.87 47.52
C ALA A 167 -21.78 -11.26 48.59
N CYS A 168 -22.31 -11.09 49.80
CA CYS A 168 -21.54 -10.57 50.91
C CYS A 168 -20.38 -11.55 51.12
N GLU A 169 -19.15 -11.13 50.86
CA GLU A 169 -17.97 -12.01 50.95
C GLU A 169 -17.82 -12.63 52.35
N ASN A 170 -18.46 -12.06 53.38
CA ASN A 170 -18.44 -12.54 54.77
C ASN A 170 -19.75 -12.26 55.55
N GLY A 171 -20.92 -12.15 54.90
CA GLY A 171 -22.16 -11.73 55.56
C GLY A 171 -23.39 -12.57 55.19
N VAL A 172 -24.41 -12.55 56.05
CA VAL A 172 -25.72 -13.14 55.74
C VAL A 172 -26.56 -12.09 55.01
N VAL A 173 -27.13 -12.45 53.86
CA VAL A 173 -28.07 -11.60 53.13
C VAL A 173 -29.38 -11.54 53.90
N TRP A 174 -29.80 -10.34 54.32
CA TRP A 174 -31.12 -10.07 54.92
C TRP A 174 -31.84 -9.03 54.06
N GLY A 175 -32.71 -9.48 53.16
CA GLY A 175 -33.34 -8.61 52.16
C GLY A 175 -32.30 -8.04 51.18
N ASP A 176 -32.31 -6.72 50.98
CA ASP A 176 -31.38 -5.99 50.09
C ASP A 176 -30.07 -5.58 50.78
N PHE A 177 -29.83 -6.03 52.02
CA PHE A 177 -28.69 -5.59 52.83
C PHE A 177 -27.74 -6.75 53.15
N CYS A 178 -26.44 -6.46 53.03
CA CYS A 178 -25.39 -7.28 53.62
C CYS A 178 -25.23 -6.93 55.10
N VAL A 179 -25.58 -7.87 55.98
CA VAL A 179 -25.28 -7.74 57.41
C VAL A 179 -23.97 -8.47 57.69
N VAL A 180 -22.90 -7.70 57.98
CA VAL A 180 -21.64 -8.25 58.48
C VAL A 180 -21.82 -8.50 59.98
N GLY A 181 -21.90 -9.77 60.38
CA GLY A 181 -21.95 -10.13 61.80
C GLY A 181 -20.59 -9.87 62.44
N ASN A 182 -20.54 -8.97 63.42
CA ASN A 182 -19.46 -8.88 64.39
C ASN A 182 -19.75 -9.83 65.56
#